data_AF-A0A0D0DK55-F1
#
_entry.id   AF-A0A0D0DK55-F1
#
_cell.length_a   1.000
_cell.length_b   1.000
_cell.length_c   1.000
_cell.angle_alpha   90.00
_cell.angle_beta   90.00
_cell.angle_gamma   90.00
#
_symmetry.space_group_name_H-M   'P 1'
#
loop_
_entity.id
_entity.type
_entity.pdbx_description
1 polymer ?
#
loop_
_entity_poly.entity_id
_entity_poly.type
_entity_poly.pdbx_seq_one_letter_code
_entity_poly.pdbx_strand_id
1 'polypeptide(L)'
;CPGCHTTFRSPAALANHLNNEQHQCTLLGTEDIPYPIPPAFYKHPGEDIQDQYHTTSGYVYGRGATLLDKMKTDQHERRREHVVYYPFADEGEWDLGNFLTKNLTQTAINEFLRLKWFKNRERPSFKSAEQLLGWVNTLPSGPAWQCATIQLKDCATTCPIHFVWRDGKEVVEDIFSNPIFANYMTFNPHVVMRGMEREYSEFFTRN
;
A
#
# COMPACT_ATOMS: atom_id res chain seq x y z
N CYS A 1 3.72 -24.86 8.26
CA CYS A 1 4.92 -24.01 8.35
C CYS A 1 5.26 -23.63 6.93
N PRO A 2 5.41 -22.34 6.60
CA PRO A 2 5.93 -21.93 5.30
C PRO A 2 7.39 -22.37 5.08
N GLY A 3 8.17 -22.60 6.15
CA GLY A 3 9.56 -23.07 6.07
C GLY A 3 9.71 -24.57 5.82
N CYS A 4 8.97 -25.42 6.54
CA CYS A 4 9.10 -26.89 6.45
C CYS A 4 7.90 -27.58 5.79
N HIS A 5 6.97 -26.81 5.22
CA HIS A 5 5.73 -27.28 4.55
C HIS A 5 4.83 -28.23 5.36
N THR A 6 5.05 -28.34 6.68
CA THR A 6 4.23 -29.20 7.55
C THR A 6 2.85 -28.59 7.75
N THR A 7 1.80 -29.41 7.65
CA THR A 7 0.41 -29.03 7.91
C THR A 7 0.08 -29.19 9.40
N PHE A 8 -0.62 -28.21 9.98
CA PHE A 8 -0.93 -28.17 11.41
C PHE A 8 -2.45 -28.23 11.62
N ARG A 9 -2.87 -28.99 12.64
CA ARG A 9 -4.30 -29.20 12.95
C ARG A 9 -4.97 -27.98 13.62
N SER A 10 -4.20 -27.01 14.08
CA SER A 10 -4.71 -25.76 14.66
C SER A 10 -3.67 -24.62 14.57
N PRO A 11 -4.12 -23.34 14.63
CA PRO A 11 -3.22 -22.19 14.69
C PRO A 11 -2.28 -22.22 15.91
N ALA A 12 -2.76 -22.72 17.06
CA ALA A 12 -1.93 -22.87 18.27
C ALA A 12 -0.80 -23.89 18.09
N ALA A 13 -1.06 -24.99 17.37
CA ALA A 13 -0.05 -25.99 17.07
C ALA A 13 1.03 -25.44 16.11
N LEU A 14 0.63 -24.59 15.15
CA LEU A 14 1.58 -23.88 14.30
C LEU A 14 2.42 -22.88 15.11
N ALA A 15 1.81 -22.10 16.01
CA ALA A 15 2.52 -21.15 16.85
C ALA A 15 3.55 -21.83 17.76
N ASN A 16 3.18 -22.94 18.42
CA ASN A 16 4.11 -23.72 19.23
C ASN A 16 5.27 -24.31 18.41
N HIS A 17 5.00 -24.74 17.18
CA HIS A 17 6.06 -25.25 16.29
C HIS A 17 7.07 -24.17 15.91
N LEU A 18 6.62 -22.93 15.69
CA LEU A 18 7.51 -21.80 15.38
C LEU A 18 8.28 -21.30 16.61
N ASN A 19 7.69 -21.43 17.81
CA ASN A 19 8.29 -20.99 19.08
C ASN A 19 9.34 -21.96 19.65
N ASN A 20 9.47 -23.16 19.11
CA ASN A 20 10.34 -24.19 19.69
C ASN A 20 11.72 -24.17 19.01
N GLU A 21 12.73 -23.64 19.71
CA GLU A 21 14.11 -23.46 19.21
C GLU A 21 14.83 -24.76 18.81
N GLN A 22 14.26 -25.92 19.15
CA GLN A 22 14.88 -27.23 18.89
C GLN A 22 14.64 -27.77 17.47
N HIS A 23 13.81 -27.12 16.65
CA HIS A 23 13.55 -27.57 15.28
C HIS A 23 13.83 -26.46 14.27
N GLN A 24 14.71 -26.80 13.32
CA GLN A 24 15.21 -26.01 12.19
C GLN A 24 14.13 -25.53 11.19
N CYS A 25 12.92 -25.13 11.62
CA CYS A 25 11.99 -24.35 10.77
C CYS A 25 12.35 -22.86 10.84
N THR A 26 13.61 -22.51 10.58
CA THR A 26 13.92 -21.13 10.14
C THR A 26 13.24 -20.97 8.79
N LEU A 27 12.37 -19.98 8.66
CA LEU A 27 11.86 -19.57 7.35
C LEU A 27 13.09 -19.31 6.46
N LEU A 28 13.40 -20.23 5.55
CA LEU A 28 14.42 -20.04 4.53
C LEU A 28 14.13 -18.70 3.85
N GLY A 29 14.97 -17.69 4.12
CA GLY A 29 14.91 -16.38 3.47
C GLY A 29 14.89 -15.14 4.38
N THR A 30 15.11 -15.22 5.69
CA THR A 30 15.17 -14.01 6.55
C THR A 30 16.49 -13.26 6.51
N GLU A 31 17.52 -13.72 5.80
CA GLU A 31 18.84 -13.05 5.80
C GLU A 31 18.93 -11.77 4.96
N ASP A 32 17.92 -11.42 4.14
CA ASP A 32 17.98 -10.24 3.25
C ASP A 32 16.78 -9.29 3.33
N ILE A 33 15.92 -9.40 4.34
CA ILE A 33 14.87 -8.40 4.56
C ILE A 33 15.25 -7.59 5.79
N PRO A 34 15.93 -6.43 5.66
CA PRO A 34 16.12 -5.53 6.79
C PRO A 34 14.74 -5.01 7.16
N TYR A 35 14.11 -5.67 8.14
CA TYR A 35 13.00 -5.07 8.85
C TYR A 35 13.53 -3.80 9.47
N PRO A 36 12.79 -2.68 9.37
CA PRO A 36 13.23 -1.48 10.04
C PRO A 36 13.38 -1.75 11.52
N ILE A 37 14.58 -1.51 12.02
CA ILE A 37 14.80 -1.38 13.44
C ILE A 37 13.89 -0.24 13.90
N PRO A 38 13.00 -0.47 14.89
CA PRO A 38 12.11 0.56 15.40
C PRO A 38 12.92 1.82 15.72
N PRO A 39 12.43 3.03 15.40
CA PRO A 39 13.19 4.24 15.69
C PRO A 39 13.60 4.38 17.15
N ALA A 40 12.81 3.83 18.06
CA ALA A 40 13.10 3.82 19.49
C ALA A 40 14.38 3.04 19.85
N PHE A 41 14.83 2.13 18.99
CA PHE A 41 16.04 1.31 19.17
C PHE A 41 17.28 1.94 18.49
N TYR A 42 17.13 3.07 17.79
CA TYR A 42 18.30 3.76 17.23
C TYR A 42 19.22 4.21 18.36
N LYS A 43 20.43 3.64 18.41
CA LYS A 43 21.44 3.98 19.40
C LYS A 43 22.08 5.32 19.03
N HIS A 44 21.86 6.34 19.85
CA HIS A 44 22.57 7.60 19.74
C HIS A 44 23.87 7.57 20.57
N PRO A 45 24.96 8.20 20.11
CA PRO A 45 26.21 8.23 20.87
C PRO A 45 25.99 8.88 22.24
N GLY A 46 26.17 8.12 23.31
CA GLY A 46 26.01 8.58 24.69
C GLY A 46 24.70 8.19 25.40
N GLU A 47 23.79 7.48 24.74
CA GLU A 47 22.58 6.94 25.38
C GLU A 47 22.75 5.46 25.77
N ASP A 48 22.44 5.13 27.03
CA ASP A 48 22.28 3.75 27.50
C ASP A 48 20.83 3.32 27.27
N ILE A 49 20.59 2.71 26.11
CA ILE A 49 19.29 2.20 25.69
C ILE A 49 19.30 0.68 25.83
N GLN A 50 18.38 0.14 26.63
CA GLN A 50 18.09 -1.29 26.67
C GLN A 50 16.73 -1.57 26.04
N ASP A 51 16.74 -2.27 24.91
CA ASP A 51 15.56 -2.63 24.14
C ASP A 51 15.21 -4.12 24.25
N GLN A 52 13.92 -4.44 24.32
CA GLN A 52 13.45 -5.82 24.29
C GLN A 52 12.08 -5.92 23.59
N TYR A 53 11.96 -6.83 22.62
CA TYR A 53 10.66 -7.22 22.07
C TYR A 53 9.86 -8.03 23.10
N HIS A 54 8.53 -7.90 23.07
CA HIS A 54 7.67 -8.68 23.95
C HIS A 54 7.77 -10.18 23.63
N THR A 55 7.78 -11.03 24.65
CA THR A 55 7.96 -12.50 24.50
C THR A 55 6.85 -13.18 23.71
N THR A 56 5.66 -12.59 23.67
CA THR A 56 4.51 -13.06 22.87
C THR A 56 4.25 -12.22 21.63
N SER A 57 5.29 -11.55 21.09
CA SER A 57 5.15 -10.78 19.85
C SER A 57 4.67 -11.66 18.69
N GLY A 58 3.90 -11.09 17.78
CA GLY A 58 3.46 -11.77 16.58
C GLY A 58 4.63 -12.09 15.63
N TYR A 59 4.45 -13.11 14.79
CA TYR A 59 5.41 -13.44 13.73
C TYR A 59 4.98 -12.79 12.41
N VAL A 60 5.96 -12.23 11.68
CA VAL A 60 5.75 -11.75 10.32
C VAL A 60 5.93 -12.92 9.36
N TYR A 61 4.87 -13.28 8.64
CA TYR A 61 4.85 -14.46 7.76
C TYR A 61 5.31 -14.19 6.32
N GLY A 62 5.66 -12.95 5.99
CA GLY A 62 6.13 -12.54 4.67
C GLY A 62 5.89 -11.06 4.40
N ARG A 63 6.22 -10.63 3.17
CA ARG A 63 5.97 -9.28 2.66
C ARG A 63 4.93 -9.37 1.53
N GLY A 64 3.87 -8.57 1.61
CA GLY A 64 2.95 -8.36 0.50
C GLY A 64 3.54 -7.45 -0.58
N ALA A 65 3.03 -7.53 -1.81
CA ALA A 65 3.49 -6.66 -2.89
C ALA A 65 3.21 -5.18 -2.56
N THR A 66 4.25 -4.36 -2.55
CA THR A 66 4.12 -2.90 -2.35
C THR A 66 3.55 -2.22 -3.58
N LEU A 67 3.18 -0.94 -3.45
CA LEU A 67 2.72 -0.15 -4.60
C LEU A 67 3.82 -0.06 -5.66
N LEU A 68 5.07 0.08 -5.22
CA LEU A 68 6.23 0.09 -6.10
C LEU A 68 6.41 -1.27 -6.81
N ASP A 69 6.20 -2.39 -6.10
CA ASP A 69 6.27 -3.72 -6.71
C ASP A 69 5.18 -3.89 -7.77
N LYS A 70 3.95 -3.42 -7.48
CA LYS A 70 2.84 -3.41 -8.45
C LYS A 70 3.18 -2.57 -9.69
N MET A 71 3.80 -1.40 -9.49
CA MET A 71 4.25 -0.54 -10.59
C MET A 71 5.38 -1.17 -11.42
N LYS A 72 6.27 -1.97 -10.80
CA LYS A 72 7.31 -2.72 -11.52
C LYS A 72 6.73 -3.89 -12.32
N THR A 73 5.68 -4.53 -11.83
CA THR A 73 4.99 -5.58 -12.59
C THR A 73 4.06 -5.05 -13.68
N ASP A 74 3.89 -3.72 -13.78
CA ASP A 74 3.02 -3.10 -14.77
C ASP A 74 3.56 -3.25 -16.20
N GLN A 75 2.65 -3.35 -17.17
CA GLN A 75 2.98 -3.50 -18.60
C GLN A 75 3.82 -2.34 -19.17
N HIS A 76 3.92 -1.22 -18.44
CA HIS A 76 4.67 -0.03 -18.83
C HIS A 76 5.97 0.18 -18.05
N GLU A 77 6.39 -0.76 -17.20
CA GLU A 77 7.62 -0.68 -16.39
C GLU A 77 8.81 -0.17 -17.21
N ARG A 78 9.17 -0.88 -18.30
CA ARG A 78 10.32 -0.54 -19.16
C ARG A 78 10.27 0.87 -19.75
N ARG A 79 9.06 1.39 -19.99
CA ARG A 79 8.89 2.76 -20.51
C ARG A 79 9.04 3.79 -19.40
N ARG A 80 8.55 3.47 -18.20
CA ARG A 80 8.66 4.30 -17.01
C ARG A 80 10.08 4.42 -16.45
N GLU A 81 10.97 3.48 -16.77
CA GLU A 81 12.40 3.62 -16.49
C GLU A 81 13.02 4.86 -17.14
N HIS A 82 12.54 5.24 -18.33
CA HIS A 82 13.10 6.34 -19.12
C HIS A 82 12.20 7.58 -19.09
N VAL A 83 10.88 7.40 -18.94
CA VAL A 83 9.88 8.47 -18.89
C VAL A 83 8.95 8.22 -17.71
N VAL A 84 9.25 8.86 -16.58
CA VAL A 84 8.54 8.66 -15.30
C VAL A 84 7.02 8.82 -15.44
N TYR A 85 6.58 9.77 -16.25
CA TYR A 85 5.16 10.09 -16.44
C TYR A 85 4.48 9.28 -17.55
N TYR A 86 5.14 8.28 -18.14
CA TYR A 86 4.53 7.47 -19.20
C TYR A 86 3.18 6.87 -18.74
N PRO A 87 2.09 6.98 -19.55
CA PRO A 87 2.04 7.29 -20.98
C PRO A 87 2.09 8.78 -21.38
N PHE A 88 2.17 9.69 -20.41
CA PHE A 88 2.34 11.11 -20.66
C PHE A 88 3.81 11.43 -21.00
N ALA A 89 4.02 12.50 -21.75
CA ALA A 89 5.34 12.96 -22.19
C ALA A 89 6.18 13.47 -21.01
N ASP A 90 5.57 14.21 -20.09
CA ASP A 90 6.20 14.81 -18.93
C ASP A 90 5.19 15.09 -17.80
N GLU A 91 5.68 15.69 -16.72
CA GLU A 91 4.87 16.10 -15.56
C GLU A 91 3.77 17.11 -15.92
N GLY A 92 4.08 18.06 -16.81
CA GLY A 92 3.14 19.10 -17.19
C GLY A 92 1.97 18.55 -18.01
N GLU A 93 2.24 17.58 -18.87
CA GLU A 93 1.20 16.87 -19.61
C GLU A 93 0.34 15.99 -18.69
N TRP A 94 0.94 15.34 -17.70
CA TRP A 94 0.19 14.62 -16.67
C TRP A 94 -0.73 15.57 -15.89
N ASP A 95 -0.22 16.73 -15.44
CA ASP A 95 -1.02 17.70 -14.70
C ASP A 95 -2.19 18.24 -15.55
N LEU A 96 -1.95 18.53 -16.83
CA LEU A 96 -2.99 18.89 -17.77
C LEU A 96 -4.04 17.77 -17.90
N GLY A 97 -3.62 16.52 -18.10
CA GLY A 97 -4.52 15.38 -18.20
C GLY A 97 -5.37 15.20 -16.94
N ASN A 98 -4.76 15.31 -15.76
CA ASN A 98 -5.40 15.22 -14.45
C ASN A 98 -6.40 16.37 -14.21
N PHE A 99 -6.06 17.59 -14.63
CA PHE A 99 -6.98 18.73 -14.56
C PHE A 99 -8.20 18.51 -15.44
N LEU A 100 -8.00 18.07 -16.69
CA LEU A 100 -9.07 17.84 -17.65
C LEU A 100 -10.05 16.76 -17.16
N THR A 101 -9.56 15.64 -16.63
CA THR A 101 -10.41 14.53 -16.15
C THR A 101 -11.21 14.88 -14.91
N LYS A 102 -10.69 15.74 -14.03
CA LYS A 102 -11.40 16.17 -12.81
C LYS A 102 -12.45 17.24 -13.06
N ASN A 103 -12.22 18.12 -14.03
CA ASN A 103 -13.02 19.35 -14.17
C ASN A 103 -13.93 19.36 -15.41
N LEU A 104 -13.69 18.52 -16.41
CA LEU A 104 -14.43 18.56 -17.67
C LEU A 104 -15.13 17.23 -17.98
N THR A 105 -16.23 17.32 -18.73
CA THR A 105 -16.89 16.15 -19.30
C THR A 105 -16.09 15.60 -20.48
N GLN A 106 -16.29 14.32 -20.82
CA GLN A 106 -15.61 13.71 -21.98
C GLN A 106 -15.83 14.48 -23.29
N THR A 107 -17.03 15.03 -23.48
CA THR A 107 -17.35 15.88 -24.64
C THR A 107 -16.52 17.16 -24.64
N ALA A 108 -16.46 17.86 -23.51
CA ALA A 108 -15.68 19.09 -23.37
C ALA A 108 -14.17 18.84 -23.55
N ILE A 109 -13.64 17.70 -23.08
CA ILE A 109 -12.25 17.30 -23.32
C ILE A 109 -12.00 17.08 -24.82
N ASN A 110 -12.91 16.41 -25.53
CA ASN A 110 -12.78 16.23 -26.97
C ASN A 110 -12.85 17.56 -27.74
N GLU A 111 -13.67 18.51 -27.29
CA GLU A 111 -13.70 19.86 -27.85
C GLU A 111 -12.42 20.65 -27.58
N PHE A 112 -11.89 20.56 -26.35
CA PHE A 112 -10.60 21.12 -25.97
C PHE A 112 -9.48 20.63 -26.91
N LEU A 113 -9.40 19.33 -27.15
CA LEU A 113 -8.41 18.74 -28.05
C LEU A 113 -8.55 19.18 -29.52
N ARG A 114 -9.74 19.65 -29.92
CA ARG A 114 -10.03 20.16 -31.27
C ARG A 114 -9.79 21.66 -31.44
N LEU A 115 -9.42 22.37 -30.36
CA LEU A 115 -9.18 23.81 -30.41
C LEU A 115 -8.13 24.16 -31.48
N LYS A 116 -8.37 25.27 -32.20
CA LYS A 116 -7.45 25.78 -33.22
C LYS A 116 -6.06 26.12 -32.65
N TRP A 117 -5.96 26.32 -31.34
CA TRP A 117 -4.71 26.51 -30.60
C TRP A 117 -3.67 25.42 -30.90
N PHE A 118 -4.14 24.18 -31.02
CA PHE A 118 -3.33 22.99 -31.28
C PHE A 118 -2.99 22.76 -32.77
N LYS A 119 -3.25 23.73 -33.65
CA LYS A 119 -2.84 23.64 -35.07
C LYS A 119 -1.38 23.98 -35.29
N ASN A 120 -0.86 24.94 -34.51
CA ASN A 120 0.50 25.49 -34.67
C ASN A 120 1.37 25.21 -33.44
N ARG A 121 0.88 24.41 -32.50
CA ARG A 121 1.54 24.08 -31.23
C ARG A 121 1.49 22.57 -31.04
N GLU A 122 2.39 22.06 -30.19
CA GLU A 122 2.36 20.66 -29.79
C GLU A 122 1.03 20.31 -29.14
N ARG A 123 0.55 19.11 -29.49
CA ARG A 123 -0.67 18.54 -28.95
C ARG A 123 -0.31 17.66 -27.76
N PRO A 124 -1.23 17.51 -26.79
CA PRO A 124 -1.09 16.45 -25.82
C PRO A 124 -1.02 15.08 -26.52
N SER A 125 -0.30 14.14 -25.92
CA SER A 125 -0.06 12.78 -26.39
C SER A 125 -1.35 11.97 -26.52
N PHE A 126 -2.39 12.33 -25.75
CA PHE A 126 -3.72 11.74 -25.84
C PHE A 126 -4.57 12.42 -26.93
N LYS A 127 -5.18 11.61 -27.81
CA LYS A 127 -5.95 12.08 -28.98
C LYS A 127 -7.45 12.21 -28.71
N SER A 128 -7.95 11.64 -27.62
CA SER A 128 -9.35 11.68 -27.23
C SER A 128 -9.50 11.63 -25.71
N ALA A 129 -10.68 12.03 -25.23
CA ALA A 129 -11.06 11.88 -23.84
C ALA A 129 -11.06 10.40 -23.40
N GLU A 130 -11.49 9.50 -24.27
CA GLU A 130 -11.49 8.05 -24.02
C GLU A 130 -10.06 7.52 -23.81
N GLN A 131 -9.12 7.96 -24.65
CA GLN A 131 -7.71 7.57 -24.51
C GLN A 131 -7.12 8.09 -23.19
N LEU A 132 -7.39 9.37 -22.86
CA LEU A 132 -6.95 9.96 -21.60
C LEU A 132 -7.52 9.21 -20.39
N LEU A 133 -8.82 8.91 -20.39
CA LEU A 133 -9.45 8.13 -19.32
C LEU A 133 -8.91 6.71 -19.26
N GLY A 134 -8.65 6.08 -20.41
CA GLY A 134 -8.00 4.78 -20.49
C GLY A 134 -6.63 4.79 -19.80
N TRP A 135 -5.83 5.84 -20.02
CA TRP A 135 -4.53 6.01 -19.34
C TRP A 135 -4.66 6.29 -17.85
N VAL A 136 -5.65 7.07 -17.43
CA VAL A 136 -5.90 7.29 -15.99
C VAL A 136 -6.34 5.99 -15.31
N ASN A 137 -7.16 5.18 -15.99
CA ASN A 137 -7.64 3.91 -15.47
C ASN A 137 -6.56 2.82 -15.39
N THR A 138 -5.43 2.96 -16.09
CA THR A 138 -4.28 2.04 -15.95
C THR A 138 -3.38 2.40 -14.78
N LEU A 139 -3.56 3.57 -14.17
CA LEU A 139 -2.83 3.91 -12.95
C LEU A 139 -3.29 3.00 -11.81
N PRO A 140 -2.37 2.52 -10.96
CA PRO A 140 -2.74 1.74 -9.80
C PRO A 140 -3.69 2.58 -8.93
N SER A 141 -4.95 2.15 -8.86
CA SER A 141 -5.94 2.76 -8.00
C SER A 141 -5.89 2.11 -6.63
N GLY A 142 -6.22 2.90 -5.61
CA GLY A 142 -6.50 2.37 -4.29
C GLY A 142 -7.78 1.52 -4.29
N PRO A 143 -8.13 0.93 -3.13
CA PRO A 143 -9.28 0.05 -2.98
C PRO A 143 -10.57 0.72 -3.48
N ALA A 144 -11.30 -0.01 -4.31
CA ALA A 144 -12.50 0.51 -4.95
C ALA A 144 -13.62 0.73 -3.94
N TRP A 145 -14.37 1.82 -4.11
CA TRP A 145 -15.63 2.01 -3.40
C TRP A 145 -16.67 1.01 -3.90
N GLN A 146 -17.31 0.33 -2.97
CA GLN A 146 -18.43 -0.57 -3.22
C GLN A 146 -19.71 0.01 -2.63
N CYS A 147 -20.85 -0.29 -3.25
CA CYS A 147 -22.16 0.12 -2.78
C CYS A 147 -23.08 -1.10 -2.76
N ALA A 148 -23.65 -1.40 -1.60
CA ALA A 148 -24.61 -2.48 -1.41
C ALA A 148 -25.93 -1.92 -0.88
N THR A 149 -27.06 -2.37 -1.43
CA THR A 149 -28.37 -2.02 -0.91
C THR A 149 -28.72 -2.96 0.23
N ILE A 150 -28.90 -2.44 1.44
CA ILE A 150 -29.28 -3.23 2.62
C ILE A 150 -30.79 -3.16 2.80
N GLN A 151 -31.41 -4.32 3.00
CA GLN A 151 -32.81 -4.43 3.37
C GLN A 151 -32.92 -4.92 4.82
N LEU A 152 -33.46 -4.09 5.70
CA LEU A 152 -33.70 -4.44 7.09
C LEU A 152 -35.10 -5.06 7.20
N LYS A 153 -35.16 -6.36 7.53
CA LYS A 153 -36.42 -7.12 7.60
C LYS A 153 -37.47 -6.50 8.53
N ASP A 154 -37.02 -5.85 9.60
CA ASP A 154 -37.89 -5.31 10.66
C ASP A 154 -37.99 -3.77 10.65
N CYS A 155 -37.38 -3.12 9.66
CA CYS A 155 -37.48 -1.66 9.47
C CYS A 155 -37.88 -1.37 8.04
N ALA A 156 -39.17 -1.14 7.82
CA ALA A 156 -39.68 -0.67 6.55
C ALA A 156 -39.17 0.76 6.30
N THR A 157 -38.04 0.90 5.63
CA THR A 157 -37.56 2.20 5.17
C THR A 157 -38.28 2.58 3.89
N THR A 158 -38.78 3.81 3.82
CA THR A 158 -39.44 4.35 2.63
C THR A 158 -38.48 4.45 1.43
N CYS A 159 -37.17 4.52 1.71
CA CYS A 159 -36.11 4.54 0.70
C CYS A 159 -35.11 3.40 0.93
N PRO A 160 -34.45 2.88 -0.13
CA PRO A 160 -33.38 1.90 0.02
C PRO A 160 -32.20 2.48 0.80
N ILE A 161 -31.68 1.73 1.78
CA ILE A 161 -30.43 2.11 2.47
C ILE A 161 -29.25 1.65 1.60
N HIS A 162 -28.42 2.60 1.18
CA HIS A 162 -27.18 2.32 0.48
C HIS A 162 -26.01 2.30 1.47
N PHE A 163 -25.34 1.16 1.57
CA PHE A 163 -24.12 0.99 2.33
C PHE A 163 -22.91 1.12 1.40
N VAL A 164 -22.15 2.18 1.61
CA VAL A 164 -20.93 2.47 0.85
C VAL A 164 -19.73 2.06 1.69
N TRP A 165 -18.89 1.17 1.16
CA TRP A 165 -17.78 0.59 1.90
C TRP A 165 -16.59 0.28 0.98
N ARG A 166 -15.46 -0.10 1.56
CA ARG A 166 -14.27 -0.64 0.88
C ARG A 166 -13.89 -1.95 1.51
N ASP A 167 -13.29 -2.85 0.73
CA ASP A 167 -12.75 -4.08 1.29
C ASP A 167 -11.65 -3.76 2.31
N GLY A 168 -11.85 -4.19 3.56
CA GLY A 168 -10.95 -3.85 4.66
C GLY A 168 -9.56 -4.46 4.48
N LYS A 169 -9.45 -5.63 3.84
CA LYS A 169 -8.16 -6.25 3.54
C LYS A 169 -7.45 -5.44 2.45
N GLU A 170 -8.13 -5.07 1.37
CA GLU A 170 -7.54 -4.23 0.32
C GLU A 170 -7.07 -2.88 0.88
N VAL A 171 -7.85 -2.25 1.77
CA VAL A 171 -7.48 -0.99 2.43
C VAL A 171 -6.22 -1.13 3.26
N VAL A 172 -6.12 -2.19 4.06
CA VAL A 172 -4.90 -2.48 4.83
C VAL A 172 -3.74 -2.73 3.86
N GLU A 173 -3.91 -3.57 2.85
CA GLU A 173 -2.86 -3.85 1.87
C GLU A 173 -2.37 -2.56 1.17
N ASP A 174 -3.26 -1.65 0.80
CA ASP A 174 -2.94 -0.37 0.16
C ASP A 174 -2.17 0.59 1.09
N ILE A 175 -2.60 0.73 2.35
CA ILE A 175 -1.90 1.57 3.35
C ILE A 175 -0.48 1.05 3.57
N PHE A 176 -0.34 -0.26 3.76
CA PHE A 176 0.95 -0.91 3.99
C PHE A 176 1.82 -1.01 2.72
N SER A 177 1.23 -0.79 1.54
CA SER A 177 1.94 -0.77 0.26
C SER A 177 2.73 0.51 0.02
N ASN A 178 2.55 1.56 0.83
CA ASN A 178 3.26 2.83 0.65
C ASN A 178 4.75 2.67 1.05
N PRO A 179 5.70 2.84 0.11
CA PRO A 179 7.11 2.63 0.38
C PRO A 179 7.69 3.63 1.40
N ILE A 180 7.06 4.79 1.61
CA ILE A 180 7.48 5.75 2.64
C ILE A 180 7.42 5.11 4.02
N PHE A 181 6.43 4.26 4.29
CA PHE A 181 6.28 3.61 5.58
C PHE A 181 7.12 2.33 5.71
N ALA A 182 7.75 1.84 4.63
CA ALA A 182 8.45 0.56 4.64
C ALA A 182 9.51 0.47 5.75
N ASN A 183 10.15 1.59 6.07
CA ASN A 183 11.17 1.68 7.11
C ASN A 183 10.66 2.25 8.45
N TYR A 184 9.37 2.52 8.57
CA TYR A 184 8.76 3.16 9.75
C TYR A 184 7.55 2.40 10.30
N MET A 185 7.38 1.14 9.89
CA MET A 185 6.36 0.25 10.41
C MET A 185 6.96 -0.71 11.42
N THR A 186 6.45 -0.65 12.64
CA THR A 186 6.79 -1.63 13.68
C THR A 186 5.57 -2.50 13.93
N PHE A 187 5.75 -3.82 13.80
CA PHE A 187 4.69 -4.81 13.98
C PHE A 187 4.78 -5.51 15.35
N ASN A 188 5.95 -5.41 15.99
CA ASN A 188 6.25 -6.14 17.20
C ASN A 188 6.17 -5.19 18.39
N PRO A 189 5.29 -5.49 19.38
CA PRO A 189 5.29 -4.74 20.61
C PRO A 189 6.65 -4.86 21.29
N HIS A 190 7.14 -3.74 21.81
CA HIS A 190 8.45 -3.67 22.44
C HIS A 190 8.46 -2.73 23.62
N VAL A 191 9.49 -2.89 24.45
CA VAL A 191 9.80 -2.01 25.56
C VAL A 191 11.18 -1.42 25.36
N VAL A 192 11.31 -0.12 25.57
CA VAL A 192 12.59 0.58 25.61
C VAL A 192 12.81 1.16 27.00
N MET A 193 13.98 0.88 27.56
CA MET A 193 14.47 1.49 28.78
C MET A 193 15.48 2.58 28.42
N ARG A 194 15.24 3.82 28.88
CA ARG A 194 16.21 4.92 28.86
C ARG A 194 16.50 5.32 30.31
N GLY A 195 17.56 4.75 30.89
CA GLY A 195 17.85 4.89 32.32
C GLY A 195 16.72 4.31 33.18
N MET A 196 16.00 5.16 33.93
CA MET A 196 14.85 4.75 34.76
C MET A 196 13.50 4.82 34.03
N GLU A 197 13.44 5.50 32.87
CA GLU A 197 12.21 5.65 32.11
C GLU A 197 11.97 4.43 31.22
N ARG A 198 10.71 4.00 31.19
CA ARG A 198 10.26 2.85 30.40
C ARG A 198 9.17 3.29 29.44
N GLU A 199 9.39 3.04 28.16
CA GLU A 199 8.43 3.29 27.10
C GLU A 199 7.92 1.96 26.54
N TYR A 200 6.60 1.78 26.51
CA TYR A 200 5.96 0.66 25.86
C TYR A 200 5.44 1.12 24.50
N SER A 201 5.67 0.30 23.48
CA SER A 201 5.20 0.58 22.14
C SER A 201 4.54 -0.65 21.53
N GLU A 202 3.42 -0.44 20.84
CA GLU A 202 2.62 -1.48 20.19
C GLU A 202 2.87 -1.47 18.66
N PHE A 203 1.84 -1.77 17.86
CA PHE A 203 1.86 -1.57 16.41
C PHE A 203 1.65 -0.09 16.08
N PHE A 204 2.52 0.49 15.24
CA PHE A 204 2.30 1.84 14.71
C PHE A 204 2.94 2.03 13.33
N THR A 205 2.27 2.87 12.54
CA THR A 205 2.84 3.59 11.40
C THR A 205 3.17 4.99 11.93
N ARG A 206 4.39 5.48 11.68
CA ARG A 206 4.88 6.77 12.22
C ARG A 206 3.89 7.92 11.98
N ASN A 207 3.63 8.73 13.01
CA ASN A 207 2.92 10.02 12.94
C ASN A 207 3.70 11.06 12.12
#